data_AF-A0A8T5LUB2-F1
#
_entry.id   AF-A0A8T5LUB2-F1
#
_cell.length_a   1.000
_cell.length_b   1.000
_cell.length_c   1.000
_cell.angle_alpha   90.00
_cell.angle_beta   90.00
_cell.angle_gamma   90.00
#
_symmetry.space_group_name_H-M   'P 1'
#
loop_
_entity.id
_entity.type
_entity.pdbx_description
1 polymer ?
#
loop_
_entity_poly.entity_id
_entity_poly.type
_entity_poly.pdbx_seq_one_letter_code
_entity_poly.pdbx_strand_id
1 'polypeptide(L)'
;MGRQIKKKLKALKNIFFDIISFGSPQARVFNLTSILLILRVIPTSGLSYSPFKCIFKHFLLPLIYRGNCPTTGLFANCECPACGLTRAMSRLIHGDLTGALAFNKLVILVFIVMITLIIINAIKIIKE
;
A
#
# COMPACT_ATOMS: atom_id res chain seq x y z
N MET A 1 -19.16 -24.80 29.33
CA MET A 1 -19.17 -23.42 28.79
C MET A 1 -17.91 -23.02 27.99
N GLY A 2 -16.70 -23.48 28.34
CA GLY A 2 -15.45 -23.03 27.69
C GLY A 2 -15.17 -23.47 26.24
N ARG A 3 -15.81 -24.55 25.74
CA ARG A 3 -15.54 -25.10 24.39
C ARG A 3 -16.16 -24.26 23.26
N GLN A 4 -17.35 -23.68 23.50
CA GLN A 4 -18.04 -22.77 22.59
C GLN A 4 -17.28 -21.44 22.45
N ILE A 5 -16.76 -20.90 23.56
CA ILE A 5 -15.97 -19.66 23.58
C ILE A 5 -14.65 -19.82 22.81
N LYS A 6 -13.93 -20.94 23.00
CA LYS A 6 -12.70 -21.23 22.23
C LYS A 6 -12.96 -21.37 20.72
N LYS A 7 -14.09 -21.96 20.32
CA LYS A 7 -14.50 -22.04 18.91
C LYS A 7 -14.76 -20.66 18.32
N LYS A 8 -15.52 -19.81 19.03
CA LYS A 8 -15.77 -18.42 18.60
C LYS A 8 -14.48 -17.61 18.48
N LEU A 9 -13.57 -17.71 19.47
CA LEU A 9 -12.26 -17.03 19.41
C LEU A 9 -11.41 -17.48 18.22
N LYS A 10 -11.39 -18.80 17.92
CA LYS A 10 -10.65 -19.34 16.79
C LYS A 10 -11.24 -18.87 15.45
N ALA A 11 -12.57 -18.85 15.34
CA ALA A 11 -13.25 -18.33 14.15
C ALA A 11 -12.96 -16.82 13.94
N LEU A 12 -12.99 -16.03 15.02
CA LEU A 12 -12.72 -14.59 14.96
C LEU A 12 -11.26 -14.30 14.60
N LYS A 13 -10.33 -15.10 15.12
CA LYS A 13 -8.91 -15.03 14.76
C LYS A 13 -8.70 -15.38 13.28
N ASN A 14 -9.39 -16.40 12.75
CA ASN A 14 -9.28 -16.76 11.34
C ASN A 14 -9.82 -15.66 10.42
N ILE A 15 -10.97 -15.06 10.74
CA ILE A 15 -11.54 -13.94 9.98
C ILE A 15 -10.58 -12.74 9.98
N PHE A 16 -10.00 -12.41 11.14
CA PHE A 16 -9.03 -11.32 11.24
C PHE A 16 -7.77 -11.58 10.39
N PHE A 17 -7.23 -12.80 10.45
CA PHE A 17 -6.10 -13.19 9.61
C PHE A 17 -6.45 -13.20 8.12
N ASP A 18 -7.67 -13.59 7.75
CA ASP A 18 -8.13 -13.58 6.36
C ASP A 18 -8.29 -12.15 5.84
N ILE A 19 -8.76 -11.20 6.65
CA ILE A 19 -8.86 -9.79 6.27
C ILE A 19 -7.47 -9.17 6.08
N ILE A 20 -6.51 -9.47 6.97
CA ILE A 20 -5.13 -8.95 6.83
C ILE A 20 -4.37 -9.65 5.69
N SER A 21 -4.75 -10.89 5.39
CA SER A 21 -4.18 -11.68 4.32
C SER A 21 -4.70 -11.22 2.95
N PHE A 22 -3.80 -11.17 1.96
CA PHE A 22 -4.21 -11.06 0.55
C PHE A 22 -4.57 -12.44 -0.05
N GLY A 23 -4.98 -13.39 0.80
CA GLY A 23 -5.23 -14.78 0.44
C GLY A 23 -6.54 -14.98 -0.32
N SER A 24 -7.64 -14.37 0.11
CA SER A 24 -8.95 -14.52 -0.52
C SER A 24 -9.28 -13.39 -1.50
N PRO A 25 -10.13 -13.62 -2.53
CA PRO A 25 -10.58 -12.57 -3.44
C PRO A 25 -11.26 -11.40 -2.70
N GLN A 26 -12.08 -11.72 -1.69
CA GLN A 26 -12.79 -10.76 -0.85
C GLN A 26 -11.82 -9.85 -0.08
N ALA A 27 -10.80 -10.44 0.56
CA ALA A 27 -9.80 -9.68 1.30
C ALA A 27 -8.95 -8.79 0.38
N ARG A 28 -8.60 -9.26 -0.82
CA ARG A 28 -7.89 -8.43 -1.82
C ARG A 28 -8.70 -7.21 -2.22
N VAL A 29 -9.98 -7.39 -2.56
CA VAL A 29 -10.87 -6.28 -2.89
C VAL A 29 -10.96 -5.33 -1.70
N PHE A 30 -11.27 -5.85 -0.51
CA PHE A 30 -11.39 -5.02 0.69
C PHE A 30 -10.12 -4.21 0.99
N ASN A 31 -8.95 -4.84 1.00
CA ASN A 31 -7.68 -4.19 1.31
C ASN A 31 -7.28 -3.15 0.26
N LEU A 32 -7.30 -3.51 -1.03
CA LEU A 32 -6.89 -2.59 -2.10
C LEU A 32 -7.83 -1.37 -2.17
N THR A 33 -9.14 -1.59 -2.03
CA THR A 33 -10.12 -0.50 -2.05
C THR A 33 -9.98 0.39 -0.81
N SER A 34 -9.76 -0.21 0.36
CA SER A 34 -9.51 0.54 1.61
C SER A 34 -8.26 1.42 1.50
N ILE A 35 -7.18 0.90 0.91
CA ILE A 35 -5.95 1.69 0.66
C ILE A 35 -6.26 2.90 -0.22
N LEU A 36 -6.98 2.72 -1.34
CA LEU A 36 -7.34 3.82 -2.24
C LEU A 36 -8.24 4.86 -1.55
N LEU A 37 -9.22 4.41 -0.76
CA LEU A 37 -10.11 5.29 0.00
C LEU A 37 -9.35 6.08 1.07
N ILE A 38 -8.45 5.45 1.82
CA ILE A 38 -7.61 6.14 2.80
C ILE A 38 -6.76 7.21 2.09
N LEU A 39 -6.16 6.89 0.94
CA LEU A 39 -5.36 7.84 0.17
C LEU A 39 -6.19 8.98 -0.44
N ARG A 40 -7.50 8.78 -0.64
CA ARG A 40 -8.45 9.83 -1.07
C ARG A 40 -8.84 10.75 0.09
N VAL A 41 -8.96 10.22 1.31
CA VAL A 41 -9.35 10.99 2.51
C VAL A 41 -8.17 11.80 3.05
N ILE A 42 -6.96 11.23 3.04
CA ILE A 42 -5.78 11.91 3.57
C ILE A 42 -5.27 12.93 2.53
N PRO A 43 -5.17 14.22 2.88
CA PRO A 43 -4.63 15.22 1.97
C PRO A 43 -3.16 14.93 1.66
N THR A 44 -2.74 15.11 0.41
CA THR A 44 -1.38 14.76 0.00
C THR A 44 -0.29 15.55 0.74
N SER A 45 -0.61 16.75 1.23
CA SER A 45 0.26 17.54 2.11
C SER A 45 0.57 16.83 3.44
N GLY A 46 -0.38 16.07 3.98
CA GLY A 46 -0.16 15.21 5.16
C GLY A 46 0.79 14.04 4.87
N LEU A 47 0.85 13.58 3.61
CA LEU A 47 1.81 12.55 3.18
C LEU A 47 3.22 13.11 2.95
N SER A 48 3.41 14.43 2.93
CA SER A 48 4.73 15.06 2.80
C SER A 48 5.68 14.64 3.92
N TYR A 49 5.14 14.32 5.11
CA TYR A 49 5.91 13.86 6.26
C TYR A 49 6.02 12.35 6.40
N SER A 50 5.29 11.57 5.60
CA SER A 50 5.39 10.10 5.62
C SER A 50 6.80 9.55 5.37
N PRO A 51 7.69 10.17 4.55
CA PRO A 51 9.06 9.69 4.42
C PRO A 51 9.86 9.78 5.73
N PHE A 52 9.54 10.70 6.65
CA PHE A 52 10.25 10.81 7.94
C PHE A 52 9.98 9.63 8.90
N LYS A 53 8.90 8.87 8.67
CA LYS A 53 8.59 7.65 9.43
C LYS A 53 8.86 6.38 8.63
N CYS A 54 9.37 6.48 7.41
CA CYS A 54 9.67 5.29 6.64
C CYS A 54 10.90 4.58 7.23
N ILE A 55 10.65 3.45 7.88
CA ILE A 55 11.69 2.55 8.43
C ILE A 55 12.71 2.21 7.33
N PHE A 56 12.26 2.04 6.09
CA PHE A 56 13.15 1.75 4.97
C PHE A 56 14.14 2.89 4.68
N LYS A 57 13.66 4.15 4.64
CA LYS A 57 14.51 5.33 4.39
C LYS A 57 15.43 5.64 5.56
N HIS A 58 14.92 5.62 6.79
CA HIS A 58 15.64 6.13 7.95
C HIS A 58 16.46 5.08 8.70
N PHE A 59 16.11 3.80 8.56
CA PHE A 59 16.79 2.72 9.28
C PHE A 59 17.44 1.74 8.32
N LEU A 60 16.66 1.15 7.39
CA LEU A 60 17.15 0.04 6.57
C LEU A 60 18.20 0.47 5.53
N LEU A 61 17.95 1.55 4.79
CA LEU A 61 18.86 2.06 3.76
C LEU A 61 20.20 2.52 4.34
N PRO A 62 20.25 3.32 5.42
CA PRO A 62 21.51 3.67 6.09
C PRO A 62 22.25 2.45 6.65
N LEU A 63 21.54 1.43 7.15
CA LEU A 63 22.16 0.21 7.66
C LEU A 63 22.80 -0.62 6.54
N ILE A 64 22.11 -0.77 5.40
CA ILE A 64 22.59 -1.51 4.23
C ILE A 64 23.79 -0.80 3.60
N TYR A 65 23.70 0.51 3.40
CA TYR A 65 24.73 1.30 2.74
C TYR A 65 25.79 1.86 3.71
N ARG A 66 25.70 1.54 5.01
CA ARG A 66 26.59 2.05 6.07
C ARG A 66 26.76 3.58 6.02
N GLY A 67 25.67 4.29 5.78
CA GLY A 67 25.66 5.75 5.63
C GLY A 67 26.14 6.29 4.27
N ASN A 68 26.70 5.45 3.40
CA ASN A 68 27.18 5.84 2.06
C ASN A 68 26.14 5.54 0.98
N CYS A 69 25.10 6.35 0.93
CA CYS A 69 24.03 6.23 -0.06
C CYS A 69 24.60 6.35 -1.49
N PRO A 70 24.13 5.52 -2.44
CA PRO A 70 24.53 5.66 -3.84
C PRO A 70 24.03 7.00 -4.39
N THR A 71 24.76 7.59 -5.33
CA THR A 71 24.37 8.87 -5.98
C THR A 71 23.51 8.65 -7.22
N THR A 72 23.43 7.42 -7.72
CA THR A 72 22.67 7.03 -8.91
C THR A 72 21.88 5.74 -8.67
N GLY A 73 20.92 5.45 -9.55
CA GLY A 73 20.11 4.24 -9.48
C GLY A 73 18.86 4.35 -8.59
N LEU A 74 18.27 3.20 -8.27
CA LEU A 74 16.94 3.10 -7.65
C LEU A 74 16.87 3.66 -6.22
N PHE A 75 17.99 3.61 -5.49
CA PHE A 75 18.11 4.09 -4.11
C PHE A 75 19.04 5.30 -4.01
N ALA A 76 19.15 6.08 -5.10
CA ALA A 76 19.96 7.29 -5.12
C ALA A 76 19.60 8.19 -3.93
N ASN A 77 20.61 8.73 -3.25
CA ASN A 77 20.47 9.56 -2.04
C ASN A 77 19.66 8.88 -0.91
N CYS A 78 19.65 7.54 -0.84
CA CYS A 78 18.83 6.77 0.09
C CYS A 78 17.34 7.13 0.01
N GLU A 79 16.84 7.47 -1.17
CA GLU A 79 15.42 7.63 -1.36
C GLU A 79 14.71 6.27 -1.42
N CYS A 80 13.56 6.17 -0.77
CA CYS A 80 12.72 4.99 -0.83
C CYS A 80 11.72 5.14 -1.99
N PRO A 81 11.82 4.33 -3.07
CA PRO A 81 10.94 4.45 -4.23
C PRO A 81 9.47 4.20 -3.88
N ALA A 82 9.20 3.38 -2.87
CA ALA A 82 7.86 3.12 -2.36
C ALA A 82 7.21 4.37 -1.72
N CYS A 83 7.99 5.21 -1.02
CA CYS A 83 7.47 6.45 -0.44
C CYS A 83 7.10 7.49 -1.51
N GLY A 84 7.81 7.50 -2.63
CA GLY A 84 7.45 8.29 -3.81
C GLY A 84 6.15 7.78 -4.44
N LEU A 85 6.00 6.45 -4.53
CA LEU A 85 4.82 5.82 -5.11
C LEU A 85 3.52 6.12 -4.33
N THR A 86 3.53 6.06 -3.00
CA THR A 86 2.34 6.38 -2.18
C THR A 86 1.89 7.83 -2.37
N ARG A 87 2.84 8.77 -2.44
CA ARG A 87 2.56 10.20 -2.68
C ARG A 87 2.04 10.43 -4.10
N ALA A 88 2.67 9.78 -5.08
CA ALA A 88 2.21 9.78 -6.46
C ALA A 88 0.77 9.27 -6.57
N MET A 89 0.47 8.14 -5.92
CA MET A 89 -0.87 7.54 -5.91
C MET A 89 -1.90 8.47 -5.25
N SER A 90 -1.56 9.11 -4.13
CA SER A 90 -2.42 10.11 -3.52
C SER A 90 -2.70 11.28 -4.47
N ARG A 91 -1.69 11.89 -5.10
CA ARG A 91 -1.89 12.96 -6.11
C ARG A 91 -2.79 12.50 -7.26
N LEU A 92 -2.55 11.29 -7.77
CA LEU A 92 -3.31 10.71 -8.87
C LEU A 92 -4.80 10.56 -8.50
N ILE A 93 -5.09 10.02 -7.30
CA ILE A 93 -6.46 9.89 -6.77
C ILE A 93 -7.12 11.26 -6.52
N HIS A 94 -6.33 12.31 -6.29
CA HIS A 94 -6.80 13.69 -6.19
C HIS A 94 -6.98 14.39 -7.54
N GLY A 95 -6.64 13.74 -8.66
CA GLY A 95 -6.74 14.30 -10.01
C GLY A 95 -5.52 15.11 -10.45
N ASP A 96 -4.45 15.17 -9.64
CA ASP A 96 -3.20 15.86 -10.00
C ASP A 96 -2.25 14.88 -10.70
N LEU A 97 -2.48 14.68 -12.00
CA LEU A 97 -1.67 13.79 -12.83
C LEU A 97 -0.21 14.26 -12.96
N THR A 98 0.00 15.56 -13.17
CA THR A 98 1.33 16.14 -13.35
C THR A 98 2.17 15.99 -12.08
N GLY A 99 1.59 16.32 -10.92
CA GLY A 99 2.23 16.10 -9.63
C GLY A 99 2.45 14.62 -9.31
N ALA A 100 1.54 13.74 -9.69
CA ALA A 100 1.72 12.29 -9.51
C ALA A 100 2.94 11.76 -10.28
N LEU A 101 3.07 12.12 -11.56
CA LEU A 101 4.18 11.70 -12.41
C LEU A 101 5.53 12.30 -11.96
N ALA A 102 5.52 13.49 -11.37
CA ALA A 102 6.70 14.10 -10.77
C ALA A 102 7.22 13.31 -9.56
N PHE A 103 6.34 12.68 -8.78
CA PHE A 103 6.74 11.82 -7.65
C PHE A 103 7.19 10.43 -8.07
N ASN A 104 6.46 9.78 -8.98
CA ASN A 104 6.84 8.46 -9.49
C ASN A 104 6.11 8.15 -10.81
N LYS A 105 6.85 8.05 -11.92
CA LYS A 105 6.29 7.74 -13.24
C LYS A 105 5.59 6.38 -13.31
N LEU A 106 6.00 5.42 -12.46
CA LEU A 106 5.41 4.08 -12.38
C LEU A 106 4.00 4.10 -11.77
N VAL A 107 3.55 5.22 -11.18
CA VAL A 107 2.25 5.32 -10.51
C VAL A 107 1.09 4.94 -11.40
N ILE A 108 1.15 5.28 -12.70
CA ILE A 108 0.08 4.96 -13.65
C ILE A 108 -0.04 3.45 -13.85
N LEU A 109 1.09 2.77 -14.05
CA LEU A 109 1.12 1.32 -14.19
C LEU A 109 0.59 0.65 -12.92
N VAL A 110 1.07 1.09 -11.75
CA VAL A 110 0.63 0.54 -10.46
C VAL A 110 -0.87 0.76 -10.24
N PHE A 111 -1.39 1.95 -10.57
CA PHE A 111 -2.81 2.24 -10.45
C PHE A 111 -3.66 1.34 -11.35
N ILE A 112 -3.27 1.17 -12.62
CA ILE A 112 -3.95 0.26 -13.56
C ILE A 112 -3.95 -1.18 -13.03
N VAL A 113 -2.80 -1.66 -12.53
CA VAL A 113 -2.69 -3.01 -11.95
C VAL A 113 -3.61 -3.15 -10.74
N MET A 114 -3.65 -2.16 -9.84
CA MET A 114 -4.53 -2.17 -8.67
C MET A 114 -6.00 -2.25 -9.06
N ILE A 115 -6.44 -1.41 -10.01
CA ILE A 115 -7.84 -1.39 -10.47
C ILE A 115 -8.18 -2.71 -11.18
N THR A 116 -7.29 -3.22 -12.02
CA THR A 116 -7.47 -4.52 -12.70
C THR A 116 -7.61 -5.66 -11.68
N LEU A 117 -6.77 -5.68 -10.65
CA LEU A 117 -6.87 -6.68 -9.58
C LEU A 117 -8.18 -6.55 -8.80
N ILE A 118 -8.62 -5.33 -8.49
CA ILE A 118 -9.92 -5.11 -7.84
C ILE A 118 -11.05 -5.66 -8.70
N ILE A 119 -11.08 -5.33 -9.99
CA ILE A 119 -12.14 -5.78 -10.92
C ILE A 119 -12.14 -7.31 -11.06
N ILE A 120 -10.98 -7.93 -11.31
CA ILE A 120 -10.90 -9.39 -11.49
C ILE A 120 -11.35 -10.12 -10.22
N ASN A 121 -10.91 -9.68 -9.04
CA ASN A 121 -11.31 -10.32 -7.80
C ASN A 121 -12.78 -10.03 -7.46
N ALA A 122 -13.32 -8.85 -7.80
CA ALA A 122 -14.75 -8.55 -7.66
C ALA A 122 -15.62 -9.46 -8.56
N ILE A 123 -15.22 -9.68 -9.81
CA ILE A 123 -15.91 -10.60 -10.72
C ILE A 123 -15.88 -12.03 -10.16
N LYS A 124 -14.77 -12.46 -9.57
CA LYS A 124 -14.68 -13.78 -8.92
C LYS A 124 -15.68 -13.91 -7.77
N ILE A 125 -15.80 -12.88 -6.93
CA ILE A 125 -16.75 -12.86 -5.81
C ILE A 125 -18.21 -12.96 -6.27
N ILE A 126 -18.56 -12.34 -7.41
CA ILE A 126 -19.94 -12.35 -7.94
C ILE A 126 -20.27 -13.71 -8.58
N LYS A 127 -19.26 -14.42 -9.10
CA LYS A 127 -19.42 -15.72 -9.78
C LYS A 127 -19.38 -16.92 -8.83
N GLU A 128 -18.77 -16.76 -7.66
CA GLU A 128 -18.77 -17.73 -6.55
C GLU A 128 -20.06 -17.65 -5.75
#